data_AF-A0A7S2JPM2-F1
#
_entry.id   AF-A0A7S2JPM2-F1
#
_cell.length_a   1.000
_cell.length_b   1.000
_cell.length_c   1.000
_cell.angle_alpha   90.00
_cell.angle_beta   90.00
_cell.angle_gamma   90.00
#
_symmetry.space_group_name_H-M   'P 1'
#
loop_
_entity.id
_entity.type
_entity.pdbx_description
1 polymer ?
#
loop_
_entity_poly.entity_id
_entity_poly.type
_entity_poly.pdbx_seq_one_letter_code
_entity_poly.pdbx_strand_id
1 'polypeptide(L)'
;MGTWLHVQACGHVPNETYRFAGSAPALGAWNPTRGVPLEWNQGMWTAEDPIDLRADSRLEYKFVRMKADGEEWEEGPNRILDVPAVEGVLKLRARFNGDAMVSSGPPPGAEETPREAAASSQCRRDAEEANRQVTRLQEHLRFQGEKHQRSQEEHAAILKQLRNELRDLRREAKDLRE
;
A
#
# COMPACT_ATOMS: atom_id res chain seq x y z
N MET A 1 -1.37 34.01 8.25
CA MET A 1 -2.76 33.68 7.95
C MET A 1 -2.74 32.33 7.25
N GLY A 2 -3.01 31.26 7.99
CA GLY A 2 -2.73 29.88 7.58
C GLY A 2 -4.02 29.13 7.25
N THR A 3 -3.93 28.20 6.29
CA THR A 3 -5.00 27.25 5.98
C THR A 3 -4.57 25.88 6.46
N TRP A 4 -5.40 25.23 7.28
CA TRP A 4 -5.07 23.95 7.91
C TRP A 4 -5.61 22.81 7.07
N LEU A 5 -4.76 21.86 6.68
CA LEU A 5 -5.17 20.69 5.90
C LEU A 5 -5.23 19.44 6.78
N HIS A 6 -6.42 18.84 6.91
CA HIS A 6 -6.57 17.46 7.37
C HIS A 6 -6.51 16.51 6.19
N VAL A 7 -5.70 15.47 6.30
CA VAL A 7 -5.52 14.47 5.24
C VAL A 7 -6.05 13.13 5.72
N GLN A 8 -6.91 12.51 4.90
CA GLN A 8 -7.34 11.14 5.08
C GLN A 8 -7.17 10.39 3.76
N ALA A 9 -6.50 9.24 3.80
CA ALA A 9 -6.27 8.40 2.64
C ALA A 9 -6.77 6.98 2.88
N CYS A 10 -7.40 6.42 1.86
CA CYS A 10 -7.75 5.02 1.79
C CYS A 10 -6.55 4.21 1.31
N GLY A 11 -6.27 3.11 2.00
CA GLY A 11 -5.21 2.18 1.62
C GLY A 11 -5.38 0.84 2.32
N HIS A 12 -4.68 -0.18 1.83
CA HIS A 12 -4.60 -1.50 2.46
C HIS A 12 -3.47 -1.54 3.49
N VAL A 13 -3.59 -2.38 4.52
CA VAL A 13 -2.42 -2.84 5.30
C VAL A 13 -2.68 -4.20 5.96
N PRO A 14 -1.63 -5.03 6.02
CA PRO A 14 -0.67 -4.93 7.14
C PRO A 14 0.82 -4.80 6.73
N ASN A 15 1.59 -4.05 7.54
CA ASN A 15 3.06 -3.85 7.55
C ASN A 15 3.69 -2.70 6.71
N GLU A 16 2.91 -1.72 6.25
CA GLU A 16 3.43 -0.54 5.56
C GLU A 16 3.12 0.73 6.38
N THR A 17 3.87 1.82 6.16
CA THR A 17 3.49 3.16 6.67
C THR A 17 3.24 4.10 5.51
N TYR A 18 2.25 4.98 5.62
CA TYR A 18 1.95 5.94 4.56
C TYR A 18 2.57 7.30 4.87
N ARG A 19 3.02 7.99 3.83
CA ARG A 19 3.51 9.36 3.86
C ARG A 19 2.70 10.22 2.90
N PHE A 20 2.50 11.47 3.29
CA PHE A 20 1.98 12.51 2.42
C PHE A 20 3.12 13.48 2.10
N ALA A 21 3.59 13.44 0.86
CA ALA A 21 4.77 14.20 0.41
C ALA A 21 4.42 15.11 -0.76
N GLY A 22 5.10 16.24 -0.88
CA GLY A 22 4.79 17.21 -1.91
C GLY A 22 5.80 18.34 -2.05
N SER A 23 5.51 19.27 -2.95
CA SER A 23 6.43 20.36 -3.32
C SER A 23 6.64 21.38 -2.19
N ALA A 24 5.68 21.53 -1.30
CA ALA A 24 5.78 22.48 -0.19
C ALA A 24 6.77 21.98 0.89
N PRO A 25 7.49 22.88 1.57
CA PRO A 25 8.37 22.51 2.68
C PRO A 25 7.67 21.76 3.81
N ALA A 26 6.41 22.13 4.10
CA ALA A 26 5.56 21.43 5.07
C ALA A 26 5.24 19.98 4.66
N LEU A 27 5.39 19.65 3.38
CA LEU A 27 5.20 18.32 2.82
C LEU A 27 6.53 17.61 2.50
N GLY A 28 7.63 18.10 3.06
CA GLY A 28 8.95 17.49 2.91
C GLY A 28 9.70 17.84 1.62
N ALA A 29 9.16 18.71 0.75
CA ALA A 29 9.77 19.12 -0.51
C ALA A 29 10.21 17.91 -1.38
N TRP A 30 9.28 17.00 -1.62
CA TRP A 30 9.47 15.73 -2.34
C TRP A 30 10.45 14.74 -1.71
N ASN A 31 10.91 14.98 -0.48
CA ASN A 31 11.61 13.96 0.29
C ASN A 31 10.59 13.13 1.11
N PRO A 32 10.41 11.84 0.81
CA PRO A 32 9.39 11.00 1.44
C PRO A 32 9.67 10.71 2.91
N THR A 33 10.95 10.68 3.32
CA THR A 33 11.33 10.55 4.73
C THR A 33 10.98 11.80 5.55
N ARG A 34 10.82 12.95 4.88
CA ARG A 34 10.37 14.22 5.45
C ARG A 34 8.89 14.51 5.17
N GLY A 35 8.20 13.61 4.46
CA GLY A 35 6.77 13.70 4.24
C GLY A 35 6.00 13.49 5.54
N VAL A 36 4.78 14.04 5.58
CA VAL A 36 3.92 13.95 6.76
C VAL A 36 3.52 12.48 6.98
N PRO A 37 3.84 11.89 8.14
CA PRO A 37 3.41 10.54 8.47
C PRO A 37 1.89 10.47 8.55
N LEU A 38 1.32 9.40 8.00
CA LEU A 38 -0.08 9.06 8.19
C LEU A 38 -0.17 7.83 9.10
N GLU A 39 -1.10 7.87 10.04
CA GLU A 39 -1.38 6.79 10.96
C GLU A 39 -2.65 6.04 10.56
N TRP A 40 -2.64 4.73 10.76
CA TRP A 40 -3.80 3.91 10.48
C TRP A 40 -4.80 3.99 11.63
N ASN A 41 -5.96 4.60 11.37
CA ASN A 41 -7.05 4.71 12.35
C ASN A 41 -8.39 4.32 11.70
N GLN A 42 -9.06 3.32 12.27
CA GLN A 42 -10.41 2.89 11.87
C GLN A 42 -10.61 2.69 10.36
N GLY A 43 -9.61 2.13 9.67
CA GLY A 43 -9.72 1.84 8.23
C GLY A 43 -9.26 2.96 7.29
N MET A 44 -8.69 4.03 7.84
CA MET A 44 -8.17 5.18 7.09
C MET A 44 -6.76 5.52 7.55
N TRP A 45 -5.93 5.99 6.62
CA TRP A 45 -4.66 6.64 6.93
C TRP A 45 -4.91 8.13 7.19
N THR A 46 -4.55 8.64 8.36
CA THR A 46 -4.82 10.04 8.75
C THR A 46 -3.56 10.73 9.25
N ALA A 47 -3.36 12.00 8.87
CA ALA A 47 -2.34 12.81 9.52
C ALA A 47 -2.78 13.09 10.97
N GLU A 48 -1.88 12.92 11.93
CA GLU A 48 -2.15 13.18 13.35
C GLU A 48 -2.49 14.66 13.56
N ASP A 49 -1.58 15.53 13.12
CA ASP A 49 -1.77 16.98 13.17
C ASP A 49 -2.20 17.56 11.81
N PRO A 50 -3.09 18.57 11.80
CA PRO A 50 -3.37 19.32 10.59
C PRO A 50 -2.14 20.09 10.10
N ILE A 51 -1.97 20.09 8.77
CA ILE A 51 -0.80 20.65 8.11
C ILE A 51 -1.06 22.13 7.83
N ASP A 52 -0.17 23.02 8.31
CA ASP A 52 -0.24 24.44 7.99
C ASP A 52 0.25 24.69 6.55
N LEU A 53 -0.65 25.25 5.74
CA LEU A 53 -0.39 25.60 4.35
C LEU A 53 -0.49 27.11 4.15
N ARG A 54 0.33 27.61 3.23
CA ARG A 54 0.25 28.98 2.77
C ARG A 54 -1.07 29.19 2.02
N ALA A 55 -1.89 30.13 2.49
CA ALA A 55 -3.08 30.56 1.80
C ALA A 55 -2.75 31.13 0.40
N ASP A 56 -3.72 31.05 -0.51
CA ASP A 56 -3.58 31.51 -1.91
C ASP A 56 -2.37 30.88 -2.62
N SER A 57 -2.25 29.55 -2.53
CA SER A 57 -1.15 28.83 -3.14
C SER A 57 -1.60 27.58 -3.86
N ARG A 58 -0.79 27.14 -4.81
CA ARG A 58 -0.96 25.88 -5.53
C ARG A 58 0.24 25.00 -5.24
N LEU A 59 -0.02 23.78 -4.78
CA LEU A 59 1.02 22.82 -4.48
C LEU A 59 0.77 21.49 -5.17
N GLU A 60 1.84 20.74 -5.34
CA GLU A 60 1.80 19.39 -5.86
C GLU A 60 2.07 18.41 -4.73
N TYR A 61 1.42 17.25 -4.77
CA TYR A 61 1.57 16.22 -3.74
C TYR A 61 1.35 14.81 -4.31
N LYS A 62 1.81 13.82 -3.56
CA LYS A 62 1.53 12.40 -3.74
C LYS A 62 1.48 11.69 -2.39
N PHE A 63 0.78 10.57 -2.37
CA PHE A 63 0.94 9.59 -1.29
C PHE A 63 2.13 8.67 -1.59
N VAL A 64 2.80 8.20 -0.54
CA VAL A 64 3.92 7.27 -0.64
C VAL A 64 3.73 6.17 0.39
N ARG A 65 3.87 4.91 -0.03
CA ARG A 65 3.94 3.76 0.87
C ARG A 65 5.40 3.49 1.19
N MET A 66 5.75 3.55 2.46
CA MET A 66 7.06 3.15 2.95
C MET A 66 6.99 1.66 3.31
N LYS A 67 7.78 0.87 2.60
CA LYS A 67 7.93 -0.58 2.75
C LYS A 67 9.30 -0.89 3.34
N ALA A 68 9.52 -2.14 3.75
CA ALA A 68 10.82 -2.56 4.27
C ALA A 68 11.94 -2.51 3.21
N ASP A 69 11.58 -2.69 1.93
CA ASP A 69 12.47 -2.77 0.78
C ASP A 69 12.58 -1.44 -0.01
N GLY A 70 11.83 -0.41 0.38
CA GLY A 70 11.88 0.90 -0.28
C GLY A 70 10.60 1.70 -0.15
N GLU A 71 10.37 2.59 -1.11
CA GLU A 71 9.20 3.45 -1.18
C GLU A 71 8.43 3.23 -2.48
N GLU A 72 7.11 3.22 -2.40
CA GLU A 72 6.22 3.16 -3.55
C GLU A 72 5.41 4.46 -3.61
N TRP A 73 5.69 5.26 -4.63
CA TRP A 73 4.94 6.48 -4.93
C TRP A 73 3.65 6.14 -5.66
N GLU A 74 2.67 7.04 -5.55
CA GLU A 74 1.52 6.97 -6.43
C GLU A 74 1.91 7.01 -7.91
N GLU A 75 1.19 6.22 -8.69
CA GLU A 75 1.32 6.18 -10.14
C GLU A 75 0.75 7.44 -10.79
N GLY A 76 1.18 7.70 -12.03
CA GLY A 76 0.68 8.83 -12.81
C GLY A 76 1.28 10.18 -12.40
N PRO A 77 0.67 11.29 -12.86
CA PRO A 77 1.16 12.64 -12.58
C PRO A 77 1.01 13.03 -11.11
N ASN A 78 1.75 14.05 -10.68
CA ASN A 78 1.56 14.62 -9.35
C ASN A 78 0.14 15.18 -9.19
N ARG A 79 -0.48 14.94 -8.03
CA ARG A 79 -1.78 15.53 -7.71
C ARG A 79 -1.58 17.00 -7.37
N ILE A 80 -2.63 17.79 -7.58
CA ILE A 80 -2.59 19.24 -7.38
C ILE A 80 -3.61 19.62 -6.31
N LEU A 81 -3.18 20.46 -5.37
CA LEU A 81 -4.06 21.08 -4.37
C LEU A 81 -3.99 22.60 -4.52
N ASP A 82 -5.14 23.20 -4.78
CA ASP A 82 -5.32 24.65 -4.74
C ASP A 82 -5.80 25.05 -3.34
N VAL A 83 -4.98 25.84 -2.64
CA VAL A 83 -5.25 26.34 -1.29
C VAL A 83 -5.93 27.70 -1.42
N PRO A 84 -7.17 27.86 -0.94
CA PRO A 84 -7.89 29.13 -1.02
C PRO A 84 -7.17 30.27 -0.29
N ALA A 85 -7.46 31.51 -0.70
CA ALA A 85 -6.96 32.72 -0.03
C ALA A 85 -7.60 32.96 1.35
N VAL A 86 -8.71 32.30 1.64
CA VAL A 86 -9.42 32.43 2.92
C VAL A 86 -8.79 31.53 3.98
N GLU A 87 -8.63 32.08 5.18
CA GLU A 87 -8.28 31.26 6.34
C GLU A 87 -9.39 30.24 6.61
N GLY A 88 -9.00 29.03 6.94
CA GLY A 88 -9.96 27.97 7.19
C GLY A 88 -9.32 26.60 7.24
N VAL A 89 -10.20 25.61 7.24
CA VAL A 89 -9.84 24.20 7.30
C VAL A 89 -10.16 23.57 5.95
N LEU A 90 -9.19 22.87 5.37
CA LEU A 90 -9.38 21.98 4.24
C LEU A 90 -9.34 20.54 4.71
N LYS A 91 -10.18 19.71 4.11
CA LYS A 91 -10.14 18.26 4.29
C LYS A 91 -9.86 17.63 2.93
N LEU A 92 -8.73 16.96 2.82
CA LEU A 92 -8.37 16.14 1.66
C LEU A 92 -8.70 14.68 1.99
N ARG A 93 -9.57 14.09 1.17
CA ARG A 93 -9.85 12.66 1.18
C ARG A 93 -9.42 12.04 -0.12
N ALA A 94 -8.63 10.98 -0.08
CA ALA A 94 -8.09 10.38 -1.28
C ALA A 94 -8.02 8.85 -1.19
N ARG A 95 -7.89 8.20 -2.34
CA ARG A 95 -7.48 6.80 -2.45
C ARG A 95 -6.11 6.73 -3.11
N PHE A 96 -5.22 5.89 -2.56
CA PHE A 96 -3.92 5.65 -3.19
C PHE A 96 -4.10 5.09 -4.61
N ASN A 97 -3.50 5.73 -5.62
CA ASN A 97 -3.72 5.43 -7.05
C ASN A 97 -5.20 5.53 -7.50
N GLY A 98 -6.00 6.35 -6.81
CA GLY A 98 -7.42 6.58 -7.12
C GLY A 98 -7.82 8.05 -7.09
N ASP A 99 -9.09 8.30 -6.83
CA ASP A 99 -9.65 9.65 -6.75
C ASP A 99 -9.17 10.42 -5.51
N ALA A 100 -9.35 11.74 -5.55
CA ALA A 100 -9.23 12.63 -4.41
C ALA A 100 -10.37 13.64 -4.45
N MET A 101 -10.81 14.03 -3.26
CA MET A 101 -11.81 15.06 -3.05
C MET A 101 -11.31 16.01 -1.96
N VAL A 102 -11.39 17.29 -2.24
CA VAL A 102 -11.09 18.37 -1.29
C VAL A 102 -12.39 19.04 -0.91
N SER A 103 -12.63 19.22 0.38
CA SER A 103 -13.76 20.00 0.90
C SER A 103 -13.28 21.02 1.93
N SER A 104 -13.98 22.14 2.03
CA SER A 104 -13.84 23.05 3.17
C SER A 104 -14.44 22.37 4.41
N GLY A 105 -13.66 22.25 5.47
CA GLY A 105 -14.14 21.77 6.76
C GLY A 105 -14.94 22.85 7.51
N PRO A 106 -15.85 22.46 8.41
CA PRO A 106 -16.44 23.41 9.35
C PRO A 106 -15.36 23.97 10.32
N PRO A 107 -15.61 25.11 10.97
CA PRO A 107 -14.70 25.64 11.99
C PRO A 107 -14.50 24.63 13.12
N PRO A 108 -13.38 24.72 13.88
CA PRO A 108 -13.05 23.77 14.93
C PRO A 108 -14.21 23.63 15.93
N GLY A 109 -14.83 22.43 16.02
CA GLY A 109 -15.88 22.11 16.97
C GLY A 109 -17.26 21.74 16.41
N ALA A 110 -17.48 21.76 15.08
CA ALA A 110 -18.73 21.24 14.50
C ALA A 110 -18.59 19.76 14.05
N GLU A 111 -19.61 18.96 14.35
CA GLU A 111 -19.65 17.52 14.06
C GLU A 111 -19.53 17.19 12.55
N GLU A 112 -18.99 16.02 12.25
CA GLU A 112 -18.82 15.50 10.89
C GLU A 112 -20.15 15.47 10.13
N THR A 113 -20.16 15.95 8.89
CA THR A 113 -21.39 15.95 8.08
C THR A 113 -21.74 14.52 7.63
N PRO A 114 -23.02 14.17 7.37
CA PRO A 114 -23.42 12.82 6.96
C PRO A 114 -22.71 12.30 5.69
N ARG A 115 -22.31 13.22 4.78
CA ARG A 115 -21.59 12.89 3.55
C ARG A 115 -20.13 12.49 3.82
N GLU A 116 -19.53 13.06 4.86
CA GLU A 116 -18.19 12.69 5.33
C GLU A 116 -18.20 11.30 5.99
N ALA A 117 -19.15 11.01 6.88
CA ALA A 117 -19.26 9.66 7.45
C ALA A 117 -19.47 8.58 6.36
N ALA A 118 -20.28 8.88 5.34
CA ALA A 118 -20.55 7.96 4.23
C ALA A 118 -19.29 7.65 3.40
N ALA A 119 -18.50 8.66 3.00
CA ALA A 119 -17.28 8.43 2.21
C ALA A 119 -16.22 7.63 2.99
N SER A 120 -16.07 7.88 4.30
CA SER A 120 -15.18 7.09 5.16
C SER A 120 -15.65 5.64 5.34
N SER A 121 -16.97 5.40 5.35
CA SER A 121 -17.53 4.03 5.42
C SER A 121 -17.35 3.25 4.12
N GLN A 122 -17.49 3.90 2.96
CA GLN A 122 -17.26 3.25 1.67
C GLN A 122 -15.80 2.81 1.53
N CYS A 123 -14.88 3.71 1.88
CA CYS A 123 -13.47 3.42 1.85
C CYS A 123 -13.09 2.22 2.75
N ARG A 124 -13.67 2.13 3.95
CA ARG A 124 -13.51 0.97 4.83
C ARG A 124 -13.96 -0.33 4.16
N ARG A 125 -15.12 -0.32 3.50
CA ARG A 125 -15.65 -1.50 2.80
C ARG A 125 -14.73 -1.94 1.66
N ASP A 126 -14.24 -0.99 0.86
CA ASP A 126 -13.32 -1.26 -0.25
C ASP A 126 -12.00 -1.85 0.27
N ALA A 127 -11.46 -1.29 1.37
CA ALA A 127 -10.25 -1.78 2.02
C ALA A 127 -10.41 -3.22 2.54
N GLU A 128 -11.52 -3.52 3.20
CA GLU A 128 -11.87 -4.87 3.68
C GLU A 128 -12.06 -5.87 2.53
N GLU A 129 -12.65 -5.45 1.42
CA GLU A 129 -12.83 -6.31 0.24
C GLU A 129 -11.50 -6.68 -0.41
N ALA A 130 -10.62 -5.72 -0.68
CA ALA A 130 -9.34 -6.07 -1.28
C ALA A 130 -8.39 -6.78 -0.30
N ASN A 131 -8.50 -6.56 1.02
CA ASN A 131 -7.83 -7.44 2.01
C ASN A 131 -8.31 -8.90 1.88
N ARG A 132 -9.62 -9.13 1.75
CA ARG A 132 -10.19 -10.46 1.48
C ARG A 132 -9.72 -11.04 0.15
N GLN A 133 -9.45 -10.21 -0.86
CA GLN A 133 -8.90 -10.64 -2.13
C GLN A 133 -7.43 -11.06 -2.02
N VAL A 134 -6.61 -10.28 -1.31
CA VAL A 134 -5.20 -10.61 -1.05
C VAL A 134 -5.08 -11.94 -0.32
N THR A 135 -5.89 -12.18 0.72
CA THR A 135 -5.91 -13.47 1.43
C THR A 135 -6.23 -14.64 0.49
N ARG A 136 -7.26 -14.50 -0.36
CA ARG A 136 -7.61 -15.53 -1.36
C ARG A 136 -6.47 -15.81 -2.34
N LEU A 137 -5.76 -14.76 -2.80
CA LEU A 137 -4.61 -14.92 -3.69
C LEU A 137 -3.43 -15.60 -2.99
N GLN A 138 -3.16 -15.25 -1.72
CA GLN A 138 -2.11 -15.89 -0.92
C GLN A 138 -2.39 -17.38 -0.71
N GLU A 139 -3.62 -17.75 -0.41
CA GLU A 139 -4.04 -19.16 -0.30
C GLU A 139 -3.86 -19.90 -1.63
N HIS A 140 -4.24 -19.28 -2.74
CA HIS A 140 -4.07 -19.87 -4.07
C HIS A 140 -2.60 -20.08 -4.42
N LEU A 141 -1.74 -19.08 -4.18
CA LEU A 141 -0.30 -19.17 -4.42
C LEU A 141 0.34 -20.25 -3.53
N ARG A 142 -0.06 -20.32 -2.26
CA ARG A 142 0.38 -21.38 -1.35
C ARG A 142 0.02 -22.76 -1.90
N PHE A 143 -1.22 -22.95 -2.32
CA PHE A 143 -1.66 -24.22 -2.89
C PHE A 143 -0.88 -24.59 -4.16
N GLN A 144 -0.62 -23.63 -5.05
CA GLN A 144 0.23 -23.86 -6.22
C GLN A 144 1.66 -24.24 -5.83
N GLY A 145 2.24 -23.56 -4.84
CA GLY A 145 3.56 -23.86 -4.31
C GLY A 145 3.66 -25.29 -3.75
N GLU A 146 2.67 -25.71 -2.95
CA GLU A 146 2.59 -27.07 -2.42
C GLU A 146 2.48 -28.12 -3.53
N LYS A 147 1.68 -27.85 -4.57
CA LYS A 147 1.56 -28.74 -5.74
C LYS A 147 2.88 -28.84 -6.50
N HIS A 148 3.55 -27.71 -6.73
CA HIS A 148 4.84 -27.68 -7.41
C HIS A 148 5.90 -28.45 -6.60
N GLN A 149 5.93 -28.25 -5.28
CA GLN A 149 6.82 -28.97 -4.37
C GLN A 149 6.61 -30.49 -4.43
N ARG A 150 5.36 -30.96 -4.39
CA ARG A 150 5.06 -32.40 -4.52
C ARG A 150 5.54 -32.96 -5.85
N SER A 151 5.30 -32.25 -6.95
CA SER A 151 5.80 -32.67 -8.27
C SER A 151 7.32 -32.70 -8.33
N GLN A 152 8.02 -31.75 -7.70
CA GLN A 152 9.48 -31.78 -7.59
C GLN A 152 9.97 -32.98 -6.77
N GLU A 153 9.32 -33.31 -5.66
CA GLU A 153 9.65 -34.46 -4.83
C GLU A 153 9.44 -35.79 -5.57
N GLU A 154 8.35 -35.91 -6.34
CA GLU A 154 8.10 -37.05 -7.21
C GLU A 154 9.19 -37.21 -8.27
N HIS A 155 9.53 -36.13 -8.98
CA HIS A 155 10.62 -36.14 -9.96
C HIS A 155 11.97 -36.49 -9.32
N ALA A 156 12.25 -35.97 -8.12
CA ALA A 156 13.47 -36.28 -7.38
C ALA A 156 13.53 -37.76 -6.95
N ALA A 157 12.39 -38.35 -6.57
CA ALA A 157 12.28 -39.77 -6.25
C ALA A 157 12.56 -40.65 -7.47
N ILE A 158 11.98 -40.31 -8.64
CA ILE A 158 12.22 -41.00 -9.90
C ILE A 158 13.71 -40.94 -10.28
N LEU A 159 14.33 -39.76 -10.23
CA LEU A 159 15.76 -39.61 -10.52
C LEU A 159 16.64 -40.41 -9.56
N LYS A 160 16.26 -40.48 -8.27
CA LYS A 160 16.96 -41.30 -7.28
C LYS A 160 16.86 -42.79 -7.62
N GLN A 161 15.69 -43.27 -8.04
CA GLN A 161 15.48 -44.65 -8.44
C GLN A 161 16.29 -45.01 -9.68
N LEU A 162 16.20 -44.22 -10.75
CA LEU A 162 16.98 -44.43 -11.99
C LEU A 162 18.49 -44.47 -11.73
N ARG A 163 18.98 -43.61 -10.84
CA ARG A 163 20.39 -43.60 -10.43
C ARG A 163 20.81 -44.90 -9.72
N ASN A 164 19.93 -45.48 -8.91
CA ASN A 164 20.22 -46.75 -8.23
C ASN A 164 20.22 -47.90 -9.25
N GLU A 165 19.23 -47.97 -10.13
CA GLU A 165 19.18 -48.97 -11.21
C GLU A 165 20.43 -48.90 -12.10
N LEU A 166 20.85 -47.69 -12.50
CA LEU A 166 22.09 -47.50 -13.26
C LEU A 166 23.35 -47.94 -12.48
N ARG A 167 23.35 -47.85 -11.16
CA ARG A 167 24.46 -48.30 -10.32
C ARG A 167 24.50 -49.83 -10.27
N ASP A 168 23.36 -50.47 -10.12
CA ASP A 168 23.25 -51.93 -10.04
C ASP A 168 23.60 -52.57 -11.38
N LEU A 169 23.08 -52.03 -12.49
CA LEU A 169 23.45 -52.46 -13.85
C LEU A 169 24.95 -52.32 -14.12
N ARG A 170 25.58 -51.24 -13.64
CA ARG A 170 27.04 -51.07 -13.76
C ARG A 170 27.82 -52.11 -12.95
N ARG A 171 27.30 -52.56 -11.81
CA ARG A 171 27.92 -53.59 -10.98
C ARG A 171 27.82 -54.95 -11.66
N GLU A 172 26.64 -55.33 -12.13
CA GLU A 172 26.42 -56.58 -12.87
C GLU A 172 27.28 -56.66 -14.14
N ALA A 173 27.36 -55.58 -14.91
CA ALA A 173 28.19 -55.53 -16.11
C ALA A 173 29.70 -55.63 -15.81
N LYS A 174 30.13 -55.27 -14.59
CA LYS A 174 31.51 -55.45 -14.15
C LYS A 174 31.76 -56.91 -13.77
N ASP A 175 30.85 -57.53 -13.01
CA ASP A 175 30.95 -58.92 -12.58
C ASP A 175 30.95 -59.90 -13.76
N LEU A 176 30.29 -59.57 -14.87
CA LEU A 176 30.30 -60.37 -16.11
C LEU A 176 31.60 -60.25 -16.94
N ARG A 177 32.49 -59.32 -16.60
CA ARG A 177 33.78 -59.10 -17.30
C ARG A 177 34.98 -59.72 -16.58
N GLU A 178 34.81 -60.18 -15.35
CA GLU A 178 35.81 -60.92 -14.55
C GLU A 178 35.64 -62.44 -14.76
#